data_AF-A0A3D2HRC8-F1
#
_entry.id   AF-A0A3D2HRC8-F1
#
_cell.length_a   1.000
_cell.length_b   1.000
_cell.length_c   1.000
_cell.angle_alpha   90.00
_cell.angle_beta   90.00
_cell.angle_gamma   90.00
#
_symmetry.space_group_name_H-M   'P 1'
#
loop_
_entity.id
_entity.type
_entity.pdbx_description
1 polymer ?
#
loop_
_entity_poly.entity_id
_entity_poly.type
_entity_poly.pdbx_seq_one_letter_code
_entity_poly.pdbx_strand_id
1 'polypeptide(L)'
;MEPKLRDYIENLFATAPKTKQAYELKEEIIRNTIDRYHDLLTEGKSEGEAYNLAIAGIGDINELLEALGGNPIEENAMTEEQHSAIKSRNSIFTGIAVALYILCVSPCILLAGTPLVDISPVFMFFMISVATGLLIYRNRTKYIMLEENPEKASKMRINAILKAVAIGMYISCTTPCILLASTPLAAISPVFMFLMIAIATVIVVFTRDKSGYTRADETMVESFKEFNGQKRKTSALYKVLVAILWITTSFVYIYLTIATGFFTAAVTWIIFLVAVALQNLMKAIFDYAEARK
;
A
#
# COMPACT_ATOMS: atom_id res chain seq x y z
N MET A 1 -20.25 -29.36 20.69
CA MET A 1 -21.27 -28.56 19.94
C MET A 1 -20.69 -27.44 19.08
N GLU A 2 -19.38 -27.17 19.12
CA GLU A 2 -18.71 -26.11 18.34
C GLU A 2 -19.01 -26.08 16.82
N PRO A 3 -18.98 -27.21 16.07
CA PRO A 3 -19.27 -27.15 14.63
C PRO A 3 -20.69 -26.66 14.34
N LYS A 4 -21.67 -26.96 15.20
CA LYS A 4 -23.04 -26.48 15.06
C LYS A 4 -23.15 -24.97 15.29
N LEU A 5 -22.37 -24.42 16.22
CA LEU A 5 -22.26 -22.99 16.49
C LEU A 5 -21.68 -22.26 15.27
N ARG A 6 -20.65 -22.84 14.66
CA ARG A 6 -20.03 -22.31 13.46
C ARG A 6 -21.00 -22.31 12.28
N ASP A 7 -21.68 -23.43 12.03
CA ASP A 7 -22.68 -23.53 10.96
C ASP A 7 -23.84 -22.55 11.15
N TYR A 8 -24.28 -22.32 12.39
CA TYR A 8 -25.32 -21.33 12.70
C TYR A 8 -24.89 -19.91 12.35
N ILE A 9 -23.69 -19.50 12.76
CA ILE A 9 -23.17 -18.15 12.49
C ILE A 9 -22.86 -17.98 11.00
N GLU A 10 -22.36 -19.01 10.31
CA GLU A 10 -22.16 -18.96 8.86
C GLU A 10 -23.47 -18.74 8.10
N ASN A 11 -24.57 -19.35 8.54
CA ASN A 11 -25.89 -19.11 7.97
C ASN A 11 -26.42 -17.70 8.27
N LEU A 12 -26.14 -17.15 9.45
CA LEU A 12 -26.46 -15.74 9.79
C LEU A 12 -25.75 -14.74 8.85
N PHE A 13 -24.54 -15.06 8.43
CA PHE A 13 -23.75 -14.26 7.49
C PHE A 13 -23.98 -14.63 6.02
N ALA A 14 -24.95 -15.49 5.70
CA ALA A 14 -25.20 -15.93 4.32
C ALA A 14 -25.60 -14.77 3.38
N THR A 15 -26.29 -13.76 3.92
CA THR A 15 -26.72 -12.54 3.21
C THR A 15 -25.72 -11.39 3.35
N ALA A 16 -24.61 -11.58 4.06
CA ALA A 16 -23.60 -10.56 4.28
C ALA A 16 -22.84 -10.20 2.99
N PRO A 17 -22.38 -8.95 2.83
CA PRO A 17 -21.59 -8.55 1.68
C PRO A 17 -20.25 -9.31 1.65
N LYS A 18 -19.80 -9.72 0.46
CA LYS A 18 -18.52 -10.45 0.27
C LYS A 18 -17.32 -9.51 0.33
N THR A 19 -17.13 -8.84 1.47
CA THR A 19 -16.02 -7.92 1.75
C THR A 19 -15.07 -8.50 2.78
N LYS A 20 -13.83 -7.99 2.78
CA LYS A 20 -12.83 -8.37 3.80
C LYS A 20 -13.34 -8.05 5.23
N GLN A 21 -14.01 -6.92 5.41
CA GLN A 21 -14.55 -6.50 6.71
C GLN A 21 -15.67 -7.41 7.21
N ALA A 22 -16.59 -7.84 6.33
CA ALA A 22 -17.62 -8.79 6.70
C ALA A 22 -17.04 -10.17 7.07
N TYR A 23 -15.98 -10.61 6.38
CA TYR A 23 -15.28 -11.84 6.74
C TYR A 23 -14.56 -11.73 8.09
N GLU A 24 -13.86 -10.62 8.35
CA GLU A 24 -13.20 -10.37 9.65
C GLU A 24 -14.21 -10.32 10.80
N LEU A 25 -15.33 -9.62 10.64
CA LEU A 25 -16.38 -9.59 11.67
C LEU A 25 -16.99 -10.97 11.91
N LYS A 26 -17.25 -11.75 10.84
CA LYS A 26 -17.77 -13.11 10.97
C LYS A 26 -16.85 -13.99 11.81
N GLU A 27 -15.54 -13.98 11.52
CA GLU A 27 -14.56 -14.78 12.27
C GLU A 27 -14.41 -14.29 13.72
N GLU A 28 -14.54 -12.99 13.97
CA GLU A 28 -14.53 -12.41 15.32
C GLU A 28 -15.75 -12.86 16.14
N ILE A 29 -16.95 -12.80 15.56
CA ILE A 29 -18.17 -13.28 16.22
C ILE A 29 -18.10 -14.78 16.49
N ILE A 30 -17.65 -15.59 15.51
CA ILE A 30 -17.45 -17.03 15.71
C ILE A 30 -16.54 -17.29 16.90
N ARG A 31 -15.40 -16.59 17.00
CA ARG A 31 -14.46 -16.77 18.10
C ARG A 31 -15.08 -16.39 19.44
N ASN A 32 -15.64 -15.18 19.54
CA ASN A 32 -16.24 -14.68 20.77
C ASN A 32 -17.41 -15.57 21.25
N THR A 33 -18.23 -16.11 20.34
CA THR A 33 -19.33 -16.99 20.72
C THR A 33 -18.83 -18.37 21.18
N ILE A 34 -17.79 -18.92 20.55
CA ILE A 34 -17.17 -20.19 20.98
C ILE A 34 -16.49 -20.02 22.35
N ASP A 35 -15.77 -18.92 22.56
CA ASP A 35 -15.12 -18.63 23.84
C ASP A 35 -16.17 -18.52 24.96
N ARG A 36 -17.26 -17.78 24.71
CA ARG A 36 -18.40 -17.68 25.64
C ARG A 36 -19.08 -19.02 25.89
N TYR A 37 -19.18 -19.89 24.89
CA TYR A 37 -19.71 -21.24 25.06
C TYR A 37 -18.85 -22.06 26.03
N HIS A 38 -17.52 -21.98 25.92
CA HIS A 38 -16.60 -22.67 26.83
C HIS A 38 -16.61 -22.10 28.25
N ASP A 39 -16.74 -20.78 28.40
CA ASP A 39 -16.87 -20.15 29.72
C ASP A 39 -18.11 -20.70 30.45
N LEU A 40 -19.24 -20.80 29.74
CA LEU A 40 -20.49 -21.33 30.29
C LEU A 40 -20.39 -22.82 30.67
N LEU A 41 -19.65 -23.62 29.90
CA LEU A 41 -19.36 -25.01 30.26
C LEU A 41 -18.52 -25.08 31.55
N THR A 42 -17.57 -24.16 31.70
CA THR A 42 -16.71 -24.07 32.89
C THR A 42 -17.50 -23.62 34.13
N GLU A 43 -18.54 -22.81 33.94
CA GLU A 43 -19.52 -22.44 34.97
C GLU A 43 -20.49 -23.59 35.35
N GLY A 44 -20.36 -24.75 34.72
CA GLY A 44 -21.15 -25.95 35.02
C GLY A 44 -22.49 -26.02 34.29
N LYS A 45 -22.71 -25.20 33.25
CA LYS A 45 -23.89 -25.29 32.38
C LYS A 45 -23.83 -26.56 31.53
N SER A 46 -24.99 -27.14 31.24
CA SER A 46 -25.07 -28.26 30.29
C SER A 46 -24.73 -27.79 28.86
N GLU A 47 -24.23 -28.70 28.01
CA GLU A 47 -23.85 -28.35 26.63
C GLU A 47 -24.98 -27.70 25.82
N GLY A 48 -26.23 -28.14 26.02
CA GLY A 48 -27.39 -27.58 25.33
C GLY A 48 -27.79 -26.19 25.86
N GLU A 49 -27.67 -25.98 27.17
CA GLU A 49 -27.98 -24.69 27.79
C GLU A 49 -26.91 -23.65 27.45
N ALA A 50 -25.63 -24.04 27.50
CA ALA A 50 -24.50 -23.21 27.10
C ALA A 50 -24.63 -22.78 25.62
N TYR A 51 -25.07 -23.68 24.75
CA TYR A 51 -25.31 -23.38 23.32
C TYR A 51 -26.38 -22.31 23.13
N ASN A 52 -27.55 -22.48 23.76
CA ASN A 52 -28.66 -21.53 23.63
C ASN A 52 -28.30 -20.16 24.21
N LEU A 53 -27.57 -20.13 25.33
CA LEU A 53 -27.16 -18.88 25.97
C LEU A 53 -26.04 -18.17 25.20
N ALA A 54 -25.14 -18.92 24.55
CA ALA A 54 -24.12 -18.36 23.67
C ALA A 54 -24.76 -17.71 22.43
N ILE A 55 -25.76 -18.34 21.80
CA ILE A 55 -26.51 -17.77 20.67
C ILE A 55 -27.29 -16.53 21.09
N ALA A 56 -27.96 -16.55 22.24
CA ALA A 56 -28.69 -15.38 22.74
C ALA A 56 -27.76 -14.17 22.98
N GLY A 57 -26.47 -14.42 23.25
CA GLY A 57 -25.45 -13.40 23.46
C GLY A 57 -24.98 -12.68 22.20
N ILE A 58 -25.31 -13.18 21.01
CA ILE A 58 -24.92 -12.60 19.72
C ILE A 58 -25.70 -11.30 19.42
N GLY A 59 -26.96 -11.22 19.85
CA GLY A 59 -27.83 -10.07 19.56
C GLY A 59 -28.34 -10.02 18.11
N ASP A 60 -28.83 -8.85 17.69
CA ASP A 60 -29.31 -8.63 16.33
C ASP A 60 -28.15 -8.28 15.38
N ILE A 61 -27.67 -9.29 14.66
CA ILE A 61 -26.58 -9.11 13.67
C ILE A 61 -27.06 -8.27 12.47
N ASN A 62 -28.37 -8.12 12.24
CA ASN A 62 -28.85 -7.41 11.04
C ASN A 62 -28.45 -5.94 11.05
N GLU A 63 -28.44 -5.28 12.21
CA GLU A 63 -27.97 -3.89 12.36
C GLU A 63 -26.47 -3.78 12.03
N LEU A 64 -25.67 -4.75 12.46
CA LEU A 64 -24.23 -4.81 12.14
C LEU A 64 -24.00 -5.14 10.66
N LEU A 65 -24.82 -6.00 10.06
CA LEU A 65 -24.77 -6.33 8.65
C LEU A 65 -25.24 -5.19 7.77
N GLU A 66 -26.18 -4.37 8.25
CA GLU A 66 -26.65 -3.14 7.61
C GLU A 66 -25.59 -2.04 7.72
N ALA A 67 -24.91 -1.93 8.87
CA ALA A 67 -23.75 -1.06 9.04
C ALA A 67 -22.55 -1.49 8.17
N LEU A 68 -22.29 -2.80 8.05
CA LEU A 68 -21.31 -3.38 7.11
C LEU A 68 -21.78 -3.26 5.65
N GLY A 69 -23.09 -3.26 5.45
CA GLY A 69 -23.81 -2.99 4.21
C GLY A 69 -24.04 -1.50 3.97
N GLY A 70 -23.40 -0.62 4.76
CA GLY A 70 -23.31 0.81 4.52
C GLY A 70 -22.44 1.06 3.30
N ASN A 71 -23.11 1.01 2.14
CA ASN A 71 -22.60 0.94 0.77
C ASN A 71 -22.18 -0.47 0.33
N PRO A 72 -23.13 -1.31 -0.14
CA PRO A 72 -22.94 -1.72 -1.52
C PRO A 72 -22.74 -0.41 -2.28
N ILE A 73 -21.60 -0.22 -2.95
CA ILE A 73 -21.68 0.67 -4.12
C ILE A 73 -22.77 0.02 -4.95
N GLU A 74 -23.95 0.61 -4.89
CA GLU A 74 -25.17 0.09 -5.43
C GLU A 74 -24.85 -0.27 -6.87
N GLU A 75 -24.78 -1.58 -7.14
CA GLU A 75 -24.86 -2.07 -8.50
C GLU A 75 -26.25 -1.71 -9.09
N ASN A 76 -27.17 -1.25 -8.23
CA ASN A 76 -28.54 -0.83 -8.54
C ASN A 76 -28.81 0.70 -8.56
N ALA A 77 -27.85 1.58 -8.27
CA ALA A 77 -28.07 3.05 -8.34
C ALA A 77 -27.21 3.76 -9.40
N MET A 78 -26.57 2.98 -10.27
CA MET A 78 -25.91 3.52 -11.44
C MET A 78 -26.92 3.56 -12.58
N THR A 79 -27.26 4.75 -13.07
CA THR A 79 -28.13 4.90 -14.25
C THR A 79 -27.53 4.10 -15.42
N GLU A 80 -28.35 3.50 -16.29
CA GLU A 80 -27.85 2.76 -17.47
C GLU A 80 -26.86 3.58 -18.31
N GLU A 81 -27.05 4.89 -18.36
CA GLU A 81 -26.16 5.85 -19.00
C GLU A 81 -24.78 5.93 -18.32
N GLN A 82 -24.72 5.96 -16.98
CA GLN A 82 -23.46 5.92 -16.22
C GLN A 82 -22.76 4.57 -16.36
N HIS A 83 -23.52 3.48 -16.35
CA HIS A 83 -22.99 2.13 -16.51
C HIS A 83 -22.36 1.94 -17.91
N SER A 84 -23.03 2.42 -18.96
CA SER A 84 -22.52 2.38 -20.33
C SER A 84 -21.32 3.32 -20.55
N ALA A 85 -21.30 4.50 -19.95
CA ALA A 85 -20.19 5.44 -20.00
C ALA A 85 -18.92 4.91 -19.30
N ILE A 86 -19.06 4.26 -18.14
CA ILE A 86 -17.94 3.63 -17.42
C ILE A 86 -17.42 2.42 -18.20
N LYS A 87 -18.32 1.58 -18.72
CA LYS A 87 -17.96 0.40 -19.52
C LYS A 87 -17.20 0.80 -20.79
N SER A 88 -17.69 1.80 -21.53
CA SER A 88 -17.07 2.26 -22.78
C SER A 88 -15.69 2.88 -22.56
N ARG A 89 -15.53 3.76 -21.56
CA ARG A 89 -14.21 4.32 -21.20
C ARG A 89 -13.24 3.22 -20.77
N ASN A 90 -13.69 2.27 -19.97
CA ASN A 90 -12.85 1.18 -19.50
C ASN A 90 -12.41 0.26 -20.65
N SER A 91 -13.28 -0.05 -21.61
CA SER A 91 -12.91 -0.85 -22.78
C SER A 91 -11.92 -0.12 -23.68
N ILE A 92 -12.11 1.19 -23.88
CA ILE A 92 -11.18 2.03 -24.66
C ILE A 92 -9.80 2.08 -23.99
N PHE A 93 -9.73 2.39 -22.69
CA PHE A 93 -8.46 2.43 -21.95
C PHE A 93 -7.75 1.07 -21.93
N THR A 94 -8.49 -0.02 -21.80
CA THR A 94 -7.92 -1.38 -21.88
C THR A 94 -7.37 -1.65 -23.28
N GLY A 95 -8.14 -1.34 -24.31
CA GLY A 95 -7.70 -1.52 -25.71
C GLY A 95 -6.44 -0.73 -26.02
N ILE A 96 -6.38 0.55 -25.63
CA ILE A 96 -5.20 1.40 -25.82
C ILE A 96 -4.01 0.85 -25.05
N ALA A 97 -4.17 0.46 -23.78
CA ALA A 97 -3.08 -0.09 -22.99
C ALA A 97 -2.53 -1.38 -23.61
N VAL A 98 -3.40 -2.30 -24.03
CA VAL A 98 -3.00 -3.56 -24.69
C VAL A 98 -2.29 -3.28 -26.02
N ALA A 99 -2.81 -2.36 -26.84
CA ALA A 99 -2.16 -1.95 -28.07
C ALA A 99 -0.76 -1.36 -27.81
N LEU A 100 -0.60 -0.51 -26.80
CA LEU A 100 0.70 0.05 -26.41
C LEU A 100 1.67 -1.02 -25.93
N TYR A 101 1.22 -2.05 -25.20
CA TYR A 101 2.08 -3.17 -24.81
C TYR A 101 2.54 -4.00 -26.01
N ILE A 102 1.66 -4.24 -26.98
CA ILE A 102 2.03 -4.98 -28.19
C ILE A 102 3.02 -4.14 -29.03
N LEU A 103 2.77 -2.83 -29.13
CA LEU A 103 3.59 -1.91 -29.92
C LEU A 103 4.88 -1.47 -29.23
N CYS A 104 5.09 -1.74 -27.93
CA CYS A 104 6.25 -1.22 -27.19
C CYS A 104 7.60 -1.71 -27.72
N VAL A 105 7.61 -2.84 -28.44
CA VAL A 105 8.82 -3.41 -29.07
C VAL A 105 9.13 -2.75 -30.42
N SER A 106 8.15 -2.11 -31.06
CA SER A 106 8.30 -1.49 -32.38
C SER A 106 9.44 -0.48 -32.46
N PRO A 107 9.64 0.43 -31.48
CA PRO A 107 10.79 1.35 -31.48
C PRO A 107 12.14 0.63 -31.49
N CYS A 108 12.27 -0.52 -30.82
CA CYS A 108 13.51 -1.30 -30.81
C CYS A 108 13.81 -1.91 -32.18
N ILE A 109 12.77 -2.36 -32.90
CA ILE A 109 12.90 -2.94 -34.23
C ILE A 109 13.16 -1.85 -35.28
N LEU A 110 12.43 -0.73 -35.22
CA LEU A 110 12.55 0.36 -36.21
C LEU A 110 13.87 1.11 -36.11
N LEU A 111 14.41 1.26 -34.90
CA LEU A 111 15.70 1.91 -34.68
C LEU A 111 16.90 0.95 -34.83
N ALA A 112 16.65 -0.34 -35.10
CA ALA A 112 17.69 -1.31 -35.34
C ALA A 112 18.54 -0.88 -36.55
N GLY A 113 19.87 -0.83 -36.35
CA GLY A 113 20.82 -0.38 -37.37
C GLY A 113 21.00 1.14 -37.49
N THR A 114 20.29 1.93 -36.67
CA THR A 114 20.53 3.37 -36.54
C THR A 114 21.47 3.65 -35.35
N PRO A 115 22.16 4.80 -35.30
CA PRO A 115 22.95 5.19 -34.12
C PRO A 115 22.09 5.41 -32.86
N LEU A 116 20.76 5.39 -32.97
CA LEU A 116 19.83 5.54 -31.85
C LEU A 116 19.43 4.20 -31.20
N VAL A 117 20.01 3.08 -31.66
CA VAL A 117 19.69 1.73 -31.15
C VAL A 117 19.86 1.63 -29.63
N ASP A 118 20.87 2.30 -29.07
CA ASP A 118 21.16 2.29 -27.63
C ASP A 118 20.07 2.97 -26.78
N ILE A 119 19.35 3.93 -27.37
CA ILE A 119 18.26 4.67 -26.72
C ILE A 119 16.90 3.97 -26.96
N SER A 120 16.82 3.06 -27.93
CA SER A 120 15.58 2.38 -28.28
C SER A 120 14.84 1.69 -27.10
N PRO A 121 15.53 1.08 -26.10
CA PRO A 121 14.85 0.51 -24.94
C PRO A 121 14.20 1.56 -24.04
N VAL A 122 14.68 2.82 -24.05
CA VAL A 122 14.08 3.92 -23.28
C VAL A 122 12.66 4.21 -23.78
N PHE A 123 12.45 4.21 -25.09
CA PHE A 123 11.12 4.36 -25.68
C PHE A 123 10.21 3.19 -25.33
N MET A 124 10.74 1.97 -25.29
CA MET A 124 10.01 0.78 -24.84
C MET A 124 9.52 0.95 -23.40
N PHE A 125 10.39 1.31 -22.45
CA PHE A 125 10.01 1.54 -21.06
C PHE A 125 9.02 2.68 -20.89
N PHE A 126 9.12 3.75 -21.70
CA PHE A 126 8.16 4.84 -21.70
C PHE A 126 6.76 4.37 -22.12
N MET A 127 6.66 3.59 -23.21
CA MET A 127 5.38 3.03 -23.65
C MET A 127 4.76 2.08 -22.63
N ILE A 128 5.58 1.22 -21.99
CA ILE A 128 5.14 0.32 -20.91
C ILE A 128 4.63 1.13 -19.71
N SER A 129 5.34 2.20 -19.34
CA SER A 129 4.95 3.12 -18.26
C SER A 129 3.59 3.78 -18.52
N VAL A 130 3.38 4.31 -19.73
CA VAL A 130 2.10 4.91 -20.15
C VAL A 130 0.97 3.87 -20.15
N ALA A 131 1.21 2.66 -20.69
CA ALA A 131 0.24 1.58 -20.71
C ALA A 131 -0.18 1.15 -19.30
N THR A 132 0.79 1.01 -18.40
CA THR A 132 0.53 0.65 -16.99
C THR A 132 -0.25 1.75 -16.28
N GLY A 133 0.15 3.01 -16.48
CA GLY A 133 -0.55 4.17 -15.91
C GLY A 133 -2.02 4.22 -16.34
N LEU A 134 -2.32 3.90 -17.60
CA LEU A 134 -3.67 3.85 -18.13
C LEU A 134 -4.53 2.76 -17.47
N LEU A 135 -3.96 1.58 -17.20
CA LEU A 135 -4.64 0.50 -16.49
C LEU A 135 -4.93 0.83 -15.02
N ILE A 136 -3.99 1.50 -14.35
CA ILE A 136 -4.19 1.96 -12.97
C ILE A 136 -5.33 2.99 -12.91
N TYR A 137 -5.34 3.93 -13.86
CA TYR A 137 -6.39 4.94 -13.97
C TYR A 137 -7.76 4.31 -14.27
N ARG A 138 -7.82 3.35 -15.19
CA ARG A 138 -9.02 2.54 -15.48
C ARG A 138 -9.61 1.95 -14.19
N ASN A 139 -8.80 1.31 -13.35
CA ASN A 139 -9.30 0.65 -12.15
C ASN A 139 -9.94 1.63 -11.15
N ARG A 140 -9.53 2.91 -11.15
CA ARG A 140 -10.09 3.96 -10.30
C ARG A 140 -11.27 4.72 -10.94
N THR A 141 -11.51 4.54 -12.24
CA THR A 141 -12.50 5.30 -13.02
C THR A 141 -13.93 5.14 -12.48
N LYS A 142 -14.33 3.93 -12.07
CA LYS A 142 -15.66 3.69 -11.49
C LYS A 142 -15.92 4.57 -10.26
N TYR A 143 -15.00 4.56 -9.30
CA TYR A 143 -15.12 5.32 -8.04
C TYR A 143 -15.09 6.84 -8.27
N ILE A 144 -14.31 7.32 -9.23
CA ILE A 144 -14.22 8.74 -9.56
C ILE A 144 -15.52 9.28 -10.17
N MET A 145 -16.22 8.45 -10.96
CA MET A 145 -17.46 8.85 -11.65
C MET A 145 -18.69 8.78 -10.75
N LEU A 146 -18.67 7.90 -9.76
CA LEU A 146 -19.76 7.73 -8.80
C LEU A 146 -19.66 8.68 -7.59
N GLU A 147 -18.56 9.41 -7.45
CA GLU A 147 -18.41 10.38 -6.36
C GLU A 147 -19.12 11.69 -6.69
N GLU A 148 -20.18 11.98 -5.94
CA GLU A 148 -21.01 13.17 -6.12
C GLU A 148 -20.31 14.45 -5.64
N ASN A 149 -19.43 14.34 -4.63
CA ASN A 149 -18.67 15.48 -4.12
C ASN A 149 -17.50 15.83 -5.08
N PRO A 150 -17.51 17.01 -5.72
CA PRO A 150 -16.49 17.39 -6.70
C PRO A 150 -15.09 17.53 -6.08
N GLU A 151 -14.98 17.95 -4.82
CA GLU A 151 -13.70 18.08 -4.12
C GLU A 151 -13.08 16.71 -3.86
N LYS A 152 -13.89 15.75 -3.41
CA LYS A 152 -13.46 14.37 -3.15
C LYS A 152 -13.14 13.63 -4.44
N ALA A 153 -13.93 13.83 -5.50
CA ALA A 153 -13.66 13.31 -6.83
C ALA A 153 -12.34 13.84 -7.40
N SER A 154 -12.05 15.13 -7.24
CA SER A 154 -10.77 15.74 -7.65
C SER A 154 -9.58 15.15 -6.90
N LYS A 155 -9.68 15.01 -5.56
CA LYS A 155 -8.66 14.35 -4.73
C LYS A 155 -8.38 12.91 -5.18
N MET A 156 -9.43 12.15 -5.50
CA MET A 156 -9.28 10.78 -6.01
C MET A 156 -8.62 10.72 -7.39
N ARG A 157 -8.93 11.67 -8.29
CA ARG A 157 -8.28 11.80 -9.61
C ARG A 157 -6.79 12.08 -9.45
N ILE A 158 -6.43 13.05 -8.59
CA ILE A 158 -5.04 13.40 -8.31
C ILE A 158 -4.29 12.20 -7.74
N ASN A 159 -4.87 11.49 -6.76
CA ASN A 159 -4.25 10.30 -6.18
C ASN A 159 -4.07 9.16 -7.19
N ALA A 160 -5.04 8.96 -8.10
CA ALA A 160 -4.92 7.97 -9.17
C ALA A 160 -3.79 8.31 -10.15
N ILE A 161 -3.68 9.59 -10.55
CA ILE A 161 -2.61 10.07 -11.43
C ILE A 161 -1.25 9.95 -10.75
N LEU A 162 -1.12 10.40 -9.50
CA LEU A 162 0.13 10.30 -8.76
C LEU A 162 0.59 8.84 -8.56
N LYS A 163 -0.34 7.90 -8.32
CA LYS A 163 -0.02 6.45 -8.30
C LYS A 163 0.46 5.95 -9.65
N ALA A 164 -0.21 6.35 -10.73
CA ALA A 164 0.19 5.99 -12.09
C ALA A 164 1.59 6.53 -12.41
N VAL A 165 1.87 7.79 -12.06
CA VAL A 165 3.20 8.41 -12.23
C VAL A 165 4.26 7.68 -11.42
N ALA A 166 3.99 7.36 -10.16
CA ALA A 166 4.95 6.66 -9.31
C ALA A 166 5.27 5.25 -9.83
N ILE A 167 4.26 4.49 -10.27
CA ILE A 167 4.47 3.17 -10.89
C ILE A 167 5.20 3.30 -12.22
N GLY A 168 4.86 4.32 -13.00
CA GLY A 168 5.59 4.66 -14.22
C GLY A 168 7.06 4.97 -13.97
N MET A 169 7.39 5.69 -12.90
CA MET A 169 8.77 5.96 -12.46
C MET A 169 9.50 4.68 -12.02
N TYR A 170 8.82 3.71 -11.40
CA TYR A 170 9.45 2.42 -11.12
C TYR A 170 9.79 1.65 -12.39
N ILE A 171 8.89 1.65 -13.38
CA ILE A 171 9.13 0.99 -14.67
C ILE A 171 10.27 1.67 -15.43
N SER A 172 10.34 3.00 -15.41
CA SER A 172 11.36 3.78 -16.11
C SER A 172 12.63 4.01 -15.31
N CYS A 173 12.79 3.41 -14.11
CA CYS A 173 13.96 3.64 -13.26
C CYS A 173 15.28 3.19 -13.91
N THR A 174 15.22 2.25 -14.87
CA THR A 174 16.37 1.75 -15.62
C THR A 174 16.79 2.70 -16.76
N THR A 175 15.93 3.65 -17.15
CA THR A 175 16.20 4.55 -18.29
C THR A 175 17.44 5.42 -18.12
N PRO A 176 17.77 5.99 -16.93
CA PRO A 176 19.03 6.73 -16.75
C PRO A 176 20.27 5.84 -16.94
N CYS A 177 20.19 4.56 -16.56
CA CYS A 177 21.29 3.62 -16.77
C CYS A 177 21.53 3.34 -18.25
N ILE A 178 20.46 3.20 -19.03
CA ILE A 178 20.54 2.96 -20.48
C ILE A 178 21.07 4.20 -21.20
N LEU A 179 20.56 5.38 -20.88
CA LEU A 179 20.96 6.65 -21.52
C LEU A 179 22.42 7.01 -21.26
N LEU A 180 22.92 6.75 -20.06
CA LEU A 180 24.27 7.13 -19.65
C LEU A 180 25.31 6.04 -19.92
N ALA A 181 24.91 4.86 -20.40
CA ALA A 181 25.79 3.70 -20.58
C ALA A 181 27.00 3.97 -21.49
N SER A 182 26.81 4.77 -22.53
CA SER A 182 27.86 5.14 -23.49
C SER A 182 28.63 6.41 -23.09
N THR A 183 28.28 7.03 -21.96
CA THR A 183 28.88 8.28 -21.48
C THR A 183 29.87 8.00 -20.33
N PRO A 184 30.86 8.87 -20.08
CA PRO A 184 31.73 8.74 -18.90
C PRO A 184 30.97 8.82 -17.57
N LEU A 185 29.71 9.26 -17.58
CA LEU A 185 28.81 9.30 -16.42
C LEU A 185 28.16 7.95 -16.09
N ALA A 186 28.46 6.87 -16.83
CA ALA A 186 27.94 5.52 -16.58
C ALA A 186 28.12 5.05 -15.12
N ALA A 187 29.21 5.44 -14.47
CA ALA A 187 29.49 5.10 -13.07
C ALA A 187 28.47 5.70 -12.08
N ILE A 188 27.83 6.82 -12.43
CA ILE A 188 26.88 7.55 -11.58
C ILE A 188 25.43 7.11 -11.88
N SER A 189 25.18 6.41 -12.99
CA SER A 189 23.83 6.06 -13.42
C SER A 189 23.02 5.23 -12.39
N PRO A 190 23.63 4.28 -11.65
CA PRO A 190 22.92 3.60 -10.56
C PRO A 190 22.42 4.55 -9.47
N VAL A 191 23.13 5.64 -9.19
CA VAL A 191 22.71 6.67 -8.21
C VAL A 191 21.41 7.33 -8.67
N PHE A 192 21.29 7.66 -9.96
CA PHE A 192 20.05 8.21 -10.52
C PHE A 192 18.89 7.20 -10.51
N MET A 193 19.17 5.93 -10.75
CA MET A 193 18.17 4.86 -10.62
C MET A 193 17.60 4.81 -9.19
N PHE A 194 18.47 4.77 -8.18
CA PHE A 194 18.03 4.74 -6.78
C PHE A 194 17.32 6.03 -6.35
N LEU A 195 17.75 7.18 -6.85
CA LEU A 195 17.06 8.46 -6.61
C LEU A 195 15.63 8.42 -7.16
N MET A 196 15.43 7.94 -8.38
CA MET A 196 14.10 7.79 -8.96
C MET A 196 13.22 6.81 -8.18
N ILE A 197 13.78 5.68 -7.73
CA ILE A 197 13.07 4.71 -6.88
C ILE A 197 12.66 5.35 -5.55
N ALA A 198 13.54 6.13 -4.93
CA ALA A 198 13.25 6.83 -3.69
C ALA A 198 12.10 7.85 -3.87
N ILE A 199 12.14 8.66 -4.93
CA ILE A 199 11.07 9.62 -5.25
C ILE A 199 9.74 8.89 -5.50
N ALA A 200 9.77 7.80 -6.28
CA ALA A 200 8.58 6.99 -6.54
C ALA A 200 7.99 6.41 -5.24
N THR A 201 8.84 5.94 -4.33
CA THR A 201 8.42 5.42 -3.01
C THR A 201 7.72 6.49 -2.20
N VAL A 202 8.27 7.69 -2.15
CA VAL A 202 7.67 8.83 -1.44
C VAL A 202 6.28 9.13 -1.98
N ILE A 203 6.11 9.20 -3.31
CA ILE A 203 4.81 9.46 -3.95
C ILE A 203 3.80 8.34 -3.63
N VAL A 204 4.20 7.06 -3.69
CA VAL A 204 3.32 5.93 -3.34
C VAL A 204 2.87 6.02 -1.88
N VAL A 205 3.77 6.35 -0.95
CA VAL A 205 3.44 6.48 0.46
C VAL A 205 2.46 7.62 0.71
N PHE A 206 2.64 8.77 0.05
CA PHE A 206 1.72 9.91 0.19
C PHE A 206 0.34 9.66 -0.43
N THR A 207 0.27 8.86 -1.48
CA THR A 207 -1.00 8.52 -2.16
C THR A 207 -1.71 7.31 -1.55
N ARG A 208 -1.13 6.68 -0.52
CA ARG A 208 -1.75 5.58 0.21
C ARG A 208 -2.97 6.12 0.95
N ASP A 209 -4.15 5.66 0.54
CA ASP A 209 -5.40 5.97 1.24
C ASP A 209 -5.28 5.49 2.69
N LYS A 210 -5.35 6.43 3.64
CA LYS A 210 -5.43 6.13 5.08
C LYS A 210 -6.86 5.81 5.53
N SER A 211 -7.79 5.65 4.58
CA SER A 211 -9.23 5.51 4.81
C SER A 211 -9.68 4.22 5.51
N GLY A 212 -8.75 3.38 5.97
CA GLY A 212 -9.05 2.35 6.97
C GLY A 212 -9.31 2.92 8.38
N TYR A 213 -9.19 4.24 8.58
CA TYR A 213 -9.61 4.92 9.80
C TYR A 213 -10.86 5.75 9.50
N THR A 214 -12.01 5.08 9.47
CA THR A 214 -13.29 5.74 9.68
C THR A 214 -13.22 6.36 11.08
N ARG A 215 -13.28 7.69 11.17
CA ARG A 215 -13.47 8.38 12.43
C ARG A 215 -14.85 7.97 12.95
N ALA A 216 -14.89 6.92 13.73
CA ALA A 216 -16.03 6.56 14.55
C ALA A 216 -15.98 7.46 15.79
N ASP A 217 -16.87 8.45 15.76
CA ASP A 217 -17.42 9.25 16.84
C ASP A 217 -16.51 9.91 17.88
N GLU A 218 -16.78 11.20 18.02
CA GLU A 218 -16.40 12.11 19.09
C GLU A 218 -16.67 11.49 20.46
N THR A 219 -15.74 10.71 20.98
CA THR A 219 -15.70 10.31 22.38
C THR A 219 -14.34 10.64 22.95
N MET A 220 -14.32 11.11 24.19
CA MET A 220 -13.18 11.62 24.98
C MET A 220 -11.90 10.76 24.99
N VAL A 221 -11.94 9.60 24.36
CA VAL A 221 -10.79 8.74 24.08
C VAL A 221 -9.85 9.36 23.04
N GLU A 222 -10.32 10.26 22.16
CA GLU A 222 -9.42 11.03 21.27
C GLU A 222 -8.58 12.07 22.02
N SER A 223 -9.11 12.70 23.07
CA SER A 223 -8.32 13.55 23.97
C SER A 223 -7.25 12.74 24.73
N PHE A 224 -7.55 11.48 25.07
CA PHE A 224 -6.57 10.54 25.62
C PHE A 224 -5.59 9.99 24.58
N LYS A 225 -5.99 9.84 23.32
CA LYS A 225 -5.10 9.50 22.19
C LYS A 225 -4.25 10.68 21.73
N GLU A 226 -4.67 11.93 21.95
CA GLU A 226 -3.80 13.12 21.84
C GLU A 226 -2.79 13.17 22.99
N PHE A 227 -3.21 12.82 24.21
CA PHE A 227 -2.30 12.71 25.36
C PHE A 227 -1.26 11.58 25.16
N ASN A 228 -1.66 10.42 24.64
CA ASN A 228 -0.73 9.37 24.20
C ASN A 228 -0.06 9.66 22.84
N GLY A 229 -0.62 10.57 22.04
CA GLY A 229 -0.06 11.08 20.80
C GLY A 229 1.13 12.01 21.03
N GLN A 230 1.24 12.60 22.22
CA GLN A 230 2.42 13.34 22.64
C GLN A 230 3.63 12.42 22.93
N LYS A 231 3.42 11.16 23.35
CA LYS A 231 4.50 10.16 23.42
C LYS A 231 5.07 9.78 22.04
N ARG A 232 4.40 10.14 20.95
CA ARG A 232 4.78 9.75 19.58
C ARG A 232 5.78 10.71 18.91
N LYS A 233 6.13 11.85 19.52
CA LYS A 233 7.10 12.81 18.94
C LYS A 233 8.55 12.30 18.94
N THR A 234 8.93 11.41 19.86
CA THR A 234 10.30 10.86 19.97
C THR A 234 10.60 9.80 18.91
N SER A 235 9.62 8.94 18.58
CA SER A 235 9.76 7.95 17.49
C SER A 235 9.97 8.58 16.11
N ALA A 236 9.50 9.82 15.91
CA ALA A 236 9.72 10.56 14.67
C ALA A 236 11.17 11.02 14.54
N LEU A 237 11.77 11.57 15.61
CA LEU A 237 13.17 11.99 15.62
C LEU A 237 14.13 10.82 15.44
N TYR A 238 13.89 9.69 16.12
CA TYR A 238 14.67 8.47 15.92
C TYR A 238 14.62 8.00 14.46
N LYS A 239 13.43 7.96 13.84
CA LYS A 239 13.28 7.57 12.43
C LYS A 239 14.02 8.49 11.48
N VAL A 240 13.99 9.80 11.73
CA VAL A 240 14.73 10.79 10.93
C VAL A 240 16.24 10.61 11.10
N LEU A 241 16.73 10.43 12.33
CA LEU A 241 18.16 10.23 12.60
C LEU A 241 18.71 8.93 12.00
N VAL A 242 17.95 7.84 12.08
CA VAL A 242 18.32 6.57 11.45
C VAL A 242 18.36 6.73 9.93
N ALA A 243 17.37 7.40 9.33
CA ALA A 243 17.38 7.66 7.89
C ALA A 243 18.61 8.49 7.47
N ILE A 244 18.95 9.55 8.22
CA ILE A 244 20.15 10.36 7.97
C ILE A 244 21.42 9.52 8.09
N LEU A 245 21.52 8.65 9.10
CA LEU A 245 22.68 7.77 9.29
C LEU A 245 22.89 6.85 8.08
N TRP A 246 21.84 6.21 7.56
CA TRP A 246 21.94 5.32 6.40
C TRP A 246 22.30 6.07 5.11
N ILE A 247 21.74 7.26 4.91
CA ILE A 247 22.09 8.12 3.75
C ILE A 247 23.56 8.50 3.82
N THR A 248 24.02 9.05 4.95
CA THR A 248 25.41 9.47 5.13
C THR A 248 26.38 8.30 4.99
N THR A 249 26.06 7.14 5.58
CA THR A 249 26.89 5.92 5.47
C THR A 249 27.01 5.48 4.01
N SER A 250 25.91 5.51 3.26
CA SER A 250 25.90 5.12 1.85
C SER A 250 26.73 6.08 0.98
N PHE A 251 26.62 7.40 1.23
CA PHE A 251 27.43 8.40 0.55
C PHE A 251 28.92 8.23 0.84
N VAL A 252 29.29 8.01 2.10
CA VAL A 252 30.70 7.79 2.49
C VAL A 252 31.24 6.50 1.87
N TYR A 253 30.46 5.42 1.85
CA TYR A 253 30.86 4.18 1.20
C TYR A 253 31.11 4.37 -0.31
N ILE A 254 30.20 5.06 -1.01
CA ILE A 254 30.34 5.34 -2.44
C ILE A 254 31.58 6.20 -2.69
N TYR A 255 31.78 7.27 -1.92
CA TYR A 255 32.94 8.14 -2.03
C TYR A 255 34.26 7.39 -1.82
N LEU A 256 34.36 6.58 -0.75
CA LEU A 256 35.55 5.79 -0.46
C LEU A 256 35.81 4.75 -1.56
N THR A 257 34.76 4.11 -2.07
CA THR A 257 34.87 3.09 -3.13
C THR A 257 35.36 3.70 -4.44
N ILE A 258 34.92 4.91 -4.79
CA ILE A 258 35.41 5.64 -5.97
C ILE A 258 36.86 6.10 -5.77
N ALA A 259 37.21 6.59 -4.57
CA ALA A 259 38.54 7.12 -4.28
C ALA A 259 39.64 6.04 -4.17
N THR A 260 39.32 4.85 -3.67
CA THR A 260 40.30 3.77 -3.43
C THR A 260 40.25 2.62 -4.44
N GLY A 261 39.25 2.61 -5.33
CA GLY A 261 39.12 1.63 -6.41
C GLY A 261 38.39 0.35 -6.00
N PHE A 262 37.92 -0.42 -6.99
CA PHE A 262 37.02 -1.57 -6.77
C PHE A 262 37.61 -2.70 -5.90
N PHE A 263 38.94 -2.85 -5.88
CA PHE A 263 39.60 -3.92 -5.10
C PHE A 263 39.53 -3.72 -3.58
N THR A 264 39.29 -2.51 -3.08
CA THR A 264 39.12 -2.22 -1.65
C THR A 264 37.66 -2.28 -1.19
N ALA A 265 36.70 -2.48 -2.11
CA ALA A 265 35.26 -2.49 -1.82
C ALA A 265 34.87 -3.56 -0.79
N ALA A 266 35.58 -4.69 -0.77
CA ALA A 266 35.37 -5.74 0.21
C ALA A 266 35.75 -5.31 1.65
N VAL A 267 36.71 -4.40 1.79
CA VAL A 267 37.18 -3.88 3.09
C VAL A 267 36.34 -2.68 3.52
N THR A 268 35.94 -1.81 2.59
CA THR A 268 35.11 -0.62 2.90
C THR A 268 33.69 -0.99 3.33
N TRP A 269 33.22 -2.21 3.06
CA TRP A 269 31.94 -2.73 3.54
C TRP A 269 31.82 -2.77 5.08
N ILE A 270 32.94 -2.78 5.80
CA ILE A 270 32.98 -2.72 7.27
C ILE A 270 32.23 -1.49 7.82
N ILE A 271 32.13 -0.41 7.05
CA ILE A 271 31.40 0.80 7.46
C ILE A 271 29.91 0.54 7.71
N PHE A 272 29.31 -0.45 7.04
CA PHE A 272 27.90 -0.81 7.26
C PHE A 272 27.71 -1.56 8.58
N LEU A 273 28.67 -2.38 8.99
CA LEU A 273 28.66 -3.02 10.31
C LEU A 273 28.76 -1.96 11.42
N VAL A 274 29.61 -0.94 11.22
CA VAL A 274 29.72 0.21 12.13
C VAL A 274 28.42 1.01 12.18
N ALA A 275 27.77 1.23 11.03
CA ALA A 275 26.48 1.91 10.95
C ALA A 275 25.36 1.18 11.71
N VAL A 276 25.31 -0.16 11.62
CA VAL A 276 24.35 -0.98 12.40
C VAL A 276 24.64 -0.88 13.91
N ALA A 277 25.92 -0.91 14.31
CA ALA A 277 26.30 -0.71 15.72
C ALA A 277 25.89 0.68 16.24
N LEU A 278 26.13 1.73 15.44
CA LEU A 278 25.69 3.10 15.77
C LEU A 278 24.17 3.23 15.84
N GLN A 279 23.43 2.55 14.96
CA GLN A 279 21.96 2.50 15.03
C GLN A 279 21.47 1.90 16.35
N ASN A 280 22.08 0.79 16.78
CA ASN A 280 21.73 0.16 18.06
C ASN A 280 22.11 1.04 19.26
N LEU A 281 23.25 1.74 19.20
CA LEU A 281 23.66 2.70 20.23
C LEU A 281 22.70 3.89 20.32
N MET A 282 22.30 4.47 19.18
CA MET A 282 21.31 5.56 19.15
C MET A 282 19.98 5.11 19.74
N LYS A 283 19.54 3.89 19.43
CA LYS A 283 18.33 3.31 20.01
C LYS A 283 18.46 3.18 21.53
N ALA A 284 19.56 2.62 22.02
CA ALA A 284 19.81 2.48 23.46
C ALA A 284 19.86 3.83 24.19
N ILE A 285 20.47 4.87 23.59
CA ILE A 285 20.53 6.21 24.17
C ILE A 285 19.14 6.86 24.19
N PHE A 286 18.36 6.73 23.13
CA PHE A 286 16.99 7.26 23.08
C PHE A 286 16.08 6.54 24.08
N ASP A 287 16.15 5.21 24.16
CA ASP A 287 15.39 4.40 25.12
C ASP A 287 15.78 4.77 26.57
N TYR A 288 17.07 5.00 26.85
CA TYR A 288 17.55 5.43 28.16
C TYR A 288 17.14 6.88 28.50
N ALA A 289 17.21 7.81 27.54
CA ALA A 289 16.76 9.18 27.73
C ALA A 289 15.24 9.28 27.96
N GLU A 290 14.48 8.37 27.37
CA GLU A 290 13.03 8.27 27.54
C GLU A 290 12.65 7.63 28.87
N ALA A 291 13.44 6.65 29.37
CA ALA A 291 13.25 6.05 30.69
C ALA A 291 13.52 7.03 31.87
N ARG A 292 14.19 8.16 31.60
CA ARG A 292 14.53 9.19 32.61
C ARG A 292 13.55 10.36 32.67
N LYS A 293 12.54 10.41 31.78
CA LYS A 293 11.46 11.41 31.73
C LYS A 293 10.19 10.87 32.37
#